data_AF-A0A8J3M6T2-F1
#
_entry.id   AF-A0A8J3M6T2-F1
#
_cell.length_a   1.000
_cell.length_b   1.000
_cell.length_c   1.000
_cell.angle_alpha   90.00
_cell.angle_beta   90.00
_cell.angle_gamma   90.00
#
_symmetry.space_group_name_H-M   'P 1'
#
loop_
_entity.id
_entity.type
_entity.pdbx_description
1 polymer ?
#
loop_
_entity_poly.entity_id
_entity_poly.type
_entity_poly.pdbx_seq_one_letter_code
_entity_poly.pdbx_strand_id
1 'polypeptide(L)'
;MPLAQLVSLVADELRDLRDEGRRLEDAIAHAILDHEPTRREALGNLQKIDLIVQTLGELSAYVLALADQVPEAHPVEVHDMLARITLRDLAGKLAGHPRQPVVDEAGRISGEVDLF
;
A
#
# COMPACT_ATOMS: atom_id res chain seq x y z
N MET A 1 1.03 -6.36 24.92
CA MET A 1 0.11 -6.90 23.91
C MET A 1 0.83 -8.00 23.14
N PRO A 2 0.21 -9.16 22.85
CA PRO A 2 0.82 -10.20 22.02
C PRO A 2 1.10 -9.71 20.60
N LEU A 3 2.25 -10.08 20.01
CA LEU A 3 2.62 -9.68 18.64
C LEU A 3 1.56 -10.08 17.61
N ALA A 4 0.96 -11.26 17.75
CA ALA A 4 -0.12 -11.70 16.86
C ALA A 4 -1.33 -10.74 16.89
N GLN A 5 -1.72 -10.26 18.08
CA GLN A 5 -2.82 -9.29 18.22
C GLN A 5 -2.45 -7.95 17.58
N LEU A 6 -1.20 -7.52 17.72
CA LEU A 6 -0.69 -6.31 17.09
C LEU A 6 -0.77 -6.40 15.56
N VAL A 7 -0.26 -7.50 15.00
CA VAL A 7 -0.26 -7.73 13.55
C VAL A 7 -1.69 -7.78 13.02
N SER A 8 -2.64 -8.35 13.77
CA SER A 8 -4.06 -8.31 13.41
C SER A 8 -4.61 -6.88 13.34
N LEU A 9 -4.32 -6.03 14.33
CA LEU A 9 -4.78 -4.64 14.33
C LEU A 9 -4.26 -3.85 13.12
N VAL A 10 -2.97 -3.99 12.80
CA VAL A 10 -2.38 -3.36 11.61
C VAL A 10 -3.03 -3.90 10.33
N ALA A 11 -3.28 -5.22 10.26
CA ALA A 11 -3.91 -5.83 9.10
C ALA A 11 -5.37 -5.39 8.93
N ASP A 12 -6.10 -5.13 10.01
CA ASP A 12 -7.47 -4.62 9.96
C ASP A 12 -7.49 -3.16 9.47
N GLU A 13 -6.61 -2.30 10.01
CA GLU A 13 -6.49 -0.90 9.55
C GLU A 13 -6.12 -0.82 8.06
N LEU A 14 -5.20 -1.67 7.59
CA LEU A 14 -4.86 -1.75 6.15
C LEU A 14 -6.05 -2.18 5.28
N ARG A 15 -6.97 -3.01 5.78
CA ARG A 15 -8.20 -3.36 5.06
C ARG A 15 -9.16 -2.18 5.00
N ASP A 16 -9.32 -1.46 6.10
CA ASP A 16 -10.19 -0.29 6.15
C ASP A 16 -9.70 0.81 5.19
N LEU A 17 -8.38 1.07 5.16
CA LEU A 17 -7.77 2.00 4.20
C LEU A 17 -7.95 1.55 2.74
N ARG A 18 -7.82 0.26 2.46
CA ARG A 18 -8.07 -0.29 1.12
C ARG A 18 -9.52 -0.07 0.70
N ASP A 19 -10.46 -0.35 1.59
CA ASP A 19 -11.88 -0.24 1.29
C ASP A 19 -12.30 1.23 1.08
N GLU A 20 -11.71 2.17 1.84
CA GLU A 20 -11.91 3.61 1.60
C GLU A 20 -11.25 4.06 0.28
N GLY A 21 -10.04 3.57 -0.01
CA GLY A 21 -9.38 3.80 -1.31
C GLY A 21 -10.23 3.31 -2.48
N ARG A 22 -10.88 2.16 -2.34
CA ARG A 22 -11.78 1.62 -3.38
C ARG A 22 -13.01 2.48 -3.60
N ARG A 23 -13.65 2.94 -2.53
CA ARG A 23 -14.80 3.86 -2.62
C ARG A 23 -14.42 5.17 -3.31
N LEU A 24 -13.20 5.64 -3.05
CA LEU A 24 -12.67 6.83 -3.70
C LEU A 24 -12.38 6.60 -5.19
N GLU A 25 -11.78 5.46 -5.55
CA GLU A 25 -11.59 5.06 -6.96
C GLU A 25 -12.94 5.06 -7.70
N ASP A 26 -13.96 4.43 -7.13
CA ASP A 26 -15.30 4.36 -7.72
C ASP A 26 -15.93 5.76 -7.85
N ALA A 27 -15.76 6.63 -6.85
CA ALA A 27 -16.26 8.01 -6.90
C ALA A 27 -15.56 8.87 -7.97
N ILE A 28 -14.24 8.71 -8.13
CA ILE A 28 -13.47 9.39 -9.18
C ILE A 28 -13.86 8.84 -10.55
N ALA A 29 -13.99 7.52 -10.70
CA ALA A 29 -14.40 6.90 -11.97
C ALA A 29 -15.78 7.40 -12.42
N HIS A 30 -16.75 7.47 -11.49
CA HIS A 30 -18.08 8.01 -11.78
C HIS A 30 -18.02 9.48 -12.21
N ALA A 31 -17.20 10.30 -11.55
CA ALA A 31 -16.98 11.69 -11.91
C ALA A 31 -16.25 11.90 -13.26
N ILE A 32 -15.48 10.92 -13.73
CA ILE A 32 -14.83 10.97 -15.05
C ILE A 32 -15.79 10.53 -16.15
N LEU A 33 -16.59 9.49 -15.90
CA LEU A 33 -17.42 8.82 -16.90
C LEU A 33 -18.78 9.48 -17.09
N ASP A 34 -19.43 9.90 -16.00
CA ASP A 34 -20.83 10.31 -16.05
C ASP A 34 -20.98 11.84 -16.01
N HIS A 35 -20.36 12.56 -15.07
CA HIS A 35 -20.44 14.04 -14.95
C HIS A 35 -19.19 14.67 -14.31
N GLU A 36 -18.74 15.83 -14.80
CA GLU A 36 -17.65 16.60 -14.20
C GLU A 36 -17.93 16.86 -12.70
N PRO A 37 -17.03 16.47 -11.79
CA PRO A 37 -17.28 16.54 -10.35
C PRO A 37 -17.48 17.99 -9.92
N THR A 38 -18.41 18.22 -9.00
CA THR A 38 -18.48 19.53 -8.36
C THR A 38 -17.17 19.82 -7.61
N ARG A 39 -16.80 21.09 -7.52
CA ARG A 39 -15.63 21.52 -6.74
C ARG A 39 -15.64 20.97 -5.30
N ARG A 40 -16.83 20.80 -4.71
CA ARG A 40 -17.00 20.24 -3.36
C ARG A 40 -16.66 18.75 -3.31
N GLU A 41 -17.11 17.97 -4.30
CA GLU A 41 -16.80 16.54 -4.40
C GLU A 41 -15.31 16.31 -4.66
N ALA A 42 -14.73 17.08 -5.58
CA ALA A 42 -13.29 17.03 -5.86
C ALA A 42 -12.45 17.33 -4.60
N LEU A 43 -12.81 18.37 -3.84
CA LEU A 43 -12.15 18.69 -2.56
C LEU A 43 -12.33 17.59 -1.52
N GLY A 44 -13.54 17.02 -1.39
CA GLY A 44 -13.80 15.91 -0.47
C GLY A 44 -12.98 14.66 -0.81
N ASN A 45 -12.84 14.35 -2.09
CA ASN A 45 -12.02 13.25 -2.57
C ASN A 45 -10.54 13.47 -2.28
N LEU A 46 -10.00 14.68 -2.51
CA LEU A 46 -8.62 15.02 -2.17
C LEU A 46 -8.34 14.92 -0.66
N GLN A 47 -9.28 15.35 0.19
CA GLN A 47 -9.16 15.21 1.64
C GLN A 47 -9.13 13.75 2.09
N LYS A 48 -9.91 12.88 1.44
CA LYS A 48 -9.87 11.43 1.71
C LYS A 48 -8.54 10.81 1.30
N ILE A 49 -7.98 11.21 0.16
CA ILE A 49 -6.63 10.79 -0.25
C ILE A 49 -5.61 11.20 0.81
N ASP A 50 -5.64 12.45 1.23
CA ASP A 50 -4.73 13.00 2.22
C ASP A 50 -4.79 12.20 3.54
N LEU A 51 -6.01 11.91 4.02
CA LEU A 51 -6.22 11.08 5.20
C LEU A 51 -5.65 9.65 5.04
N ILE A 52 -5.86 9.01 3.88
CA ILE A 52 -5.29 7.68 3.59
C ILE A 52 -3.76 7.74 3.63
N VAL A 53 -3.15 8.73 2.98
CA VAL A 53 -1.69 8.92 2.94
C VAL A 53 -1.14 9.16 4.34
N GLN A 54 -1.77 10.04 5.13
CA GLN A 54 -1.37 10.31 6.50
C GLN A 54 -1.45 9.04 7.36
N THR A 55 -2.55 8.29 7.26
CA THR A 55 -2.76 7.07 8.06
C THR A 55 -1.73 5.99 7.70
N LEU A 56 -1.41 5.82 6.40
CA LEU A 56 -0.33 4.94 5.96
C LEU A 56 1.04 5.37 6.51
N GLY A 57 1.31 6.68 6.56
CA GLY A 57 2.53 7.24 7.14
C GLY A 57 2.68 6.91 8.63
N GLU A 58 1.62 7.14 9.41
CA GLU A 58 1.59 6.84 10.84
C GLU A 58 1.71 5.33 11.11
N LEU A 59 0.99 4.49 10.35
CA LEU A 59 1.12 3.03 10.45
C LEU A 59 2.53 2.55 10.16
N SER A 60 3.17 3.10 9.13
CA SER A 60 4.55 2.77 8.78
C SER A 60 5.52 3.11 9.92
N ALA A 61 5.42 4.33 10.46
CA ALA A 61 6.23 4.76 11.59
C ALA A 61 5.99 3.88 12.83
N TYR A 62 4.73 3.53 13.10
CA TYR A 62 4.36 2.64 14.19
C TYR A 62 4.96 1.24 14.05
N VAL A 63 4.85 0.61 12.87
CA VAL A 63 5.42 -0.72 12.61
C VAL A 63 6.94 -0.71 12.71
N LEU A 64 7.61 0.34 12.23
CA LEU A 64 9.06 0.49 12.38
C LEU A 64 9.48 0.60 13.86
N ALA A 65 8.81 1.43 14.63
CA ALA A 65 9.10 1.59 16.07
C ALA A 65 8.86 0.31 16.87
N LEU A 66 7.99 -0.58 16.38
CA LEU A 66 7.77 -1.90 16.98
C LEU A 66 8.86 -2.90 16.61
N ALA A 67 9.43 -2.82 15.40
CA ALA A 67 10.52 -3.69 14.99
C ALA A 67 11.71 -3.59 15.95
N ASP A 68 12.01 -2.38 16.45
CA ASP A 68 13.05 -2.13 17.45
C ASP A 68 12.81 -2.82 18.80
N GLN A 69 11.56 -3.25 19.08
CA GLN A 69 11.17 -3.93 20.32
C GLN A 69 11.07 -5.44 20.16
N VAL A 70 11.15 -5.98 18.95
CA VAL A 70 11.09 -7.42 18.68
C VAL A 70 12.50 -8.00 18.80
N PRO A 71 12.75 -9.01 19.66
CA PRO A 71 14.05 -9.65 19.76
C PRO A 71 14.46 -10.31 18.43
N GLU A 72 15.70 -10.09 17.98
CA GLU A 72 16.25 -10.66 16.74
C GLU A 72 16.20 -12.19 16.67
N ALA A 73 16.07 -12.86 17.82
CA ALA A 73 16.19 -14.32 17.95
C ALA A 73 14.99 -15.13 17.42
N HIS A 74 13.93 -14.50 16.90
CA HIS A 74 12.76 -15.21 16.36
C HIS A 74 12.61 -14.98 14.85
N PRO A 75 13.23 -15.84 14.01
CA PRO A 75 12.98 -15.79 12.58
C PRO A 75 11.52 -16.11 12.28
N VAL A 76 10.89 -15.29 11.44
CA VAL A 76 9.53 -15.50 10.96
C VAL A 76 9.61 -16.14 9.57
N GLU A 77 9.06 -17.35 9.46
CA GLU A 77 8.91 -18.02 8.16
C GLU A 77 7.80 -17.35 7.35
N VAL A 78 8.18 -16.60 6.31
CA VAL A 78 7.25 -15.78 5.51
C VAL A 78 6.88 -16.40 4.15
N HIS A 79 7.47 -17.53 3.78
CA HIS A 79 7.34 -18.10 2.42
C HIS A 79 5.88 -18.33 2.00
N ASP A 80 5.10 -19.01 2.85
CA ASP A 80 3.68 -19.29 2.59
C ASP A 80 2.81 -18.03 2.55
N MET A 81 3.22 -16.97 3.25
CA MET A 81 2.52 -15.70 3.27
C MET A 81 2.80 -14.91 1.98
N LEU A 82 4.05 -14.89 1.53
CA LEU A 82 4.46 -14.25 0.28
C LEU A 82 3.79 -14.88 -0.94
N ALA A 83 3.62 -16.21 -0.94
CA ALA A 83 2.93 -16.93 -2.01
C ALA A 83 1.45 -16.53 -2.20
N ARG A 84 0.83 -15.89 -1.19
CA ARG A 84 -0.55 -15.40 -1.25
C ARG A 84 -0.66 -13.99 -1.84
N ILE A 85 0.46 -13.30 -2.06
CA ILE A 85 0.48 -11.95 -2.62
C ILE A 85 0.42 -12.04 -4.14
N THR A 86 -0.63 -11.48 -4.73
CA THR A 86 -0.85 -11.49 -6.19
C THR A 86 -0.01 -10.43 -6.91
N LEU A 87 0.35 -9.34 -6.23
CA LEU A 87 1.20 -8.27 -6.75
C LEU A 87 2.67 -8.67 -6.66
N ARG A 88 3.25 -9.11 -7.79
CA ARG A 88 4.62 -9.65 -7.85
C ARG A 88 5.68 -8.69 -7.29
N ASP A 89 5.60 -7.41 -7.63
CA ASP A 89 6.55 -6.40 -7.15
C ASP A 89 6.49 -6.21 -5.63
N LEU A 90 5.28 -6.28 -5.06
CA LEU A 90 5.09 -6.20 -3.61
C LEU A 90 5.65 -7.45 -2.94
N ALA A 91 5.36 -8.63 -3.48
CA ALA A 91 5.90 -9.89 -2.98
C ALA A 91 7.44 -9.88 -3.01
N GLY A 92 8.04 -9.40 -4.10
CA GLY A 92 9.50 -9.27 -4.24
C GLY A 92 10.11 -8.35 -3.17
N LYS A 93 9.51 -7.17 -2.96
CA LYS A 93 9.96 -6.21 -1.93
C LYS A 93 9.90 -6.82 -0.52
N LEU A 94 8.79 -7.47 -0.17
CA LEU A 94 8.59 -8.06 1.15
C LEU A 94 9.47 -9.30 1.39
N ALA A 95 9.83 -10.01 0.33
CA ALA A 95 10.79 -11.10 0.37
C ALA A 95 12.25 -10.63 0.55
N GLY A 96 12.50 -9.32 0.61
CA GLY A 96 13.85 -8.76 0.71
C GLY A 96 14.65 -8.82 -0.58
N HIS A 97 14.00 -9.10 -1.73
CA HIS A 97 14.69 -9.04 -3.01
C HIS A 97 14.93 -7.57 -3.39
N PRO A 98 16.15 -7.19 -3.79
CA PRO A 98 16.37 -5.88 -4.38
C PRO A 98 15.47 -5.73 -5.60
N ARG A 99 14.86 -4.54 -5.77
CA ARG A 99 14.03 -4.20 -6.94
C ARG A 99 14.80 -4.59 -8.21
N GLN A 100 14.37 -5.65 -8.89
CA GLN A 100 14.86 -5.92 -10.24
C GLN A 100 14.08 -4.98 -11.18
N PRO A 101 14.77 -4.17 -11.99
CA PRO A 101 14.09 -3.38 -13.00
C PRO A 101 13.29 -4.31 -13.91
N VAL A 102 12.04 -3.96 -14.19
CA VAL A 102 11.24 -4.67 -15.19
C VAL A 102 11.81 -4.24 -16.54
N VAL A 103 12.59 -5.13 -17.15
CA VAL A 103 13.20 -4.93 -18.45
C VAL A 103 12.30 -5.57 -19.50
N ASP A 104 11.87 -4.81 -20.51
CA ASP A 104 11.12 -5.36 -21.63
C ASP A 104 12.01 -6.29 -22.50
N GLU A 105 11.41 -6.99 -23.48
CA GLU A 105 12.15 -7.87 -24.41
C GLU A 105 13.24 -7.13 -25.21
N ALA A 106 13.20 -5.79 -25.22
CA ALA A 106 14.15 -4.92 -25.89
C ALA A 106 15.21 -4.31 -24.95
N GLY A 107 15.26 -4.71 -23.68
CA GLY A 107 16.30 -4.22 -22.74
C GLY A 107 15.97 -2.90 -22.05
N ARG A 108 14.73 -2.38 -22.16
CA ARG A 108 14.34 -1.07 -21.60
C ARG A 108 13.65 -1.22 -20.25
N ILE A 109 14.03 -0.36 -19.30
CA ILE A 109 13.41 -0.31 -17.96
C ILE A 109 12.03 0.34 -18.10
N SER A 110 10.97 -0.43 -17.90
CA SER A 110 9.59 0.08 -17.92
C SER A 110 9.25 0.63 -16.52
N GLY A 111 9.17 1.95 -16.39
CA GLY A 111 8.85 2.61 -15.11
C GLY A 111 9.20 4.09 -15.01
N GLU A 112 9.97 4.65 -15.94
CA GLU A 112 10.10 6.11 -16.07
C GLU A 112 8.85 6.66 -16.76
N VAL A 113 7.93 7.21 -15.98
CA VAL A 113 6.99 8.20 -16.50
C VAL A 113 7.83 9.47 -16.68
N ASP A 114 8.21 9.77 -17.92
CA ASP A 114 8.73 11.09 -18.29
C ASP A 114 7.62 12.11 -18.00
N LEU A 115 7.72 12.79 -16.87
CA LEU A 115 6.99 14.01 -16.59
C LEU A 115 7.92 15.19 -16.89
N PHE A 116 7.95 15.54 -18.17
CA PHE A 116 8.52 16.75 -18.77
C PHE A 116 10.05 16.90 -18.78
#